data_AF-A0A656JMZ7-F1
#
_entry.id   AF-A0A656JMZ7-F1
#
_cell.length_a   1.000
_cell.length_b   1.000
_cell.length_c   1.000
_cell.angle_alpha   90.00
_cell.angle_beta   90.00
_cell.angle_gamma   90.00
#
_symmetry.space_group_name_H-M   'P 1'
#
loop_
_entity.id
_entity.type
_entity.pdbx_description
1 polymer ?
#
loop_
_entity_poly.entity_id
_entity_poly.type
_entity_poly.pdbx_seq_one_letter_code
_entity_poly.pdbx_strand_id
1 'polypeptide(L)'
;MADYRLRNAPVSNTPVNADKTDKKAQRQQAAALRQQLAPHKREADKLERDLGLVNEKLAKVEEALADSTNYEAANKDKLRDLLAEQAKLKVRESELEDAWMQALELLESMQAELEALS
;
A
#
# COMPACT_ATOMS: atom_id res chain seq x y z
N MET A 1 61.69 49.10 8.59
CA MET A 1 61.67 47.64 8.83
C MET A 1 60.31 47.33 9.44
N ALA A 2 59.27 47.08 8.66
CA ALA A 2 59.07 45.85 7.85
C ALA A 2 59.17 44.64 8.81
N ASP A 3 58.15 43.86 9.12
CA ASP A 3 57.19 43.26 8.20
C ASP A 3 56.09 42.48 8.95
N TYR A 4 54.92 42.40 8.31
CA TYR A 4 53.95 41.30 8.34
C TYR A 4 53.17 40.95 9.62
N ARG A 5 52.09 41.73 9.80
CA ARG A 5 50.76 41.15 10.03
C ARG A 5 50.42 40.15 8.92
N LEU A 6 50.59 38.85 9.15
CA LEU A 6 49.69 37.81 8.64
C LEU A 6 50.09 36.44 9.18
N ARG A 7 49.32 35.95 10.15
CA ARG A 7 49.08 34.51 10.25
C ARG A 7 47.64 34.33 10.69
N ASN A 8 46.75 34.64 9.75
CA ASN A 8 45.42 34.07 9.70
C ASN A 8 45.63 32.54 9.69
N ALA A 9 45.58 31.91 10.86
CA ALA A 9 45.43 30.47 10.93
C ALA A 9 43.99 30.19 10.49
N PRO A 10 43.75 29.35 9.47
CA PRO A 10 42.39 28.99 9.10
C PRO A 10 41.78 28.24 10.29
N VAL A 11 40.72 28.80 10.86
CA VAL A 11 39.77 28.08 11.69
C VAL A 11 39.42 26.78 10.99
N SER A 12 39.91 25.66 11.53
CA SER A 12 39.55 24.34 11.08
C SER A 12 38.08 24.11 11.43
N ASN A 13 37.18 24.55 10.56
CA ASN A 13 35.78 24.14 10.62
C ASN A 13 35.64 22.83 9.82
N THR A 14 36.33 21.79 10.27
CA THR A 14 36.10 20.44 9.78
C THR A 14 34.79 19.95 10.42
N PRO A 15 33.79 19.49 9.67
CA PRO A 15 32.53 19.01 10.24
C PRO A 15 32.75 17.59 10.80
N VAL A 16 33.49 17.46 11.91
CA VAL A 16 33.85 16.16 12.51
C VAL A 16 32.63 15.38 13.06
N ASN A 17 31.43 15.99 13.04
CA ASN A 17 30.20 15.42 13.58
C ASN A 17 29.00 15.35 12.62
N ALA A 18 29.13 15.82 11.36
CA ALA A 18 28.03 15.72 10.39
C ALA A 18 27.71 14.24 10.10
N ASP A 19 28.75 13.46 9.75
CA ASP A 19 28.66 12.03 9.43
C ASP A 19 28.01 11.16 10.54
N LYS A 20 28.24 11.48 11.81
CA LYS A 20 27.67 10.74 12.95
C LYS A 20 26.21 11.14 13.21
N THR A 21 25.88 12.40 12.97
CA THR A 21 24.51 12.92 13.12
C THR A 21 23.62 12.35 12.00
N ASP A 22 24.14 12.28 10.78
CA ASP A 22 23.44 11.70 9.62
C ASP A 22 23.13 10.22 9.82
N LYS A 23 24.09 9.42 10.32
CA LYS A 23 23.86 8.00 10.65
C LYS A 23 22.81 7.78 11.74
N LYS A 24 22.74 8.68 12.74
CA LYS A 24 21.72 8.60 13.80
C LYS A 24 20.34 8.95 13.24
N ALA A 25 20.26 9.99 12.39
CA ALA A 25 19.03 10.40 11.73
C ALA A 25 18.49 9.32 10.79
N GLN A 26 19.34 8.71 9.95
CA GLN A 26 18.98 7.60 9.05
C GLN A 26 18.41 6.40 9.83
N ARG A 27 19.05 5.99 10.93
CA ARG A 27 18.54 4.90 11.78
C ARG A 27 17.18 5.21 12.39
N GLN A 28 16.96 6.47 12.79
CA GLN A 28 15.68 6.90 13.35
C GLN A 28 14.59 6.92 12.29
N GLN A 29 14.88 7.40 11.08
CA GLN A 29 13.97 7.37 9.93
C GLN A 29 13.62 5.93 9.53
N ALA A 30 14.62 5.04 9.41
CA ALA A 30 14.41 3.62 9.13
C ALA A 30 13.56 2.93 10.21
N ALA A 31 13.75 3.28 11.49
CA ALA A 31 12.93 2.75 12.58
C ALA A 31 11.47 3.22 12.50
N ALA A 32 11.23 4.50 12.17
CA ALA A 32 9.89 5.03 11.98
C ALA A 32 9.18 4.36 10.79
N LEU A 33 9.88 4.19 9.66
CA LEU A 33 9.35 3.57 8.46
C LEU A 33 8.97 2.08 8.70
N ARG A 34 9.80 1.34 9.44
CA ARG A 34 9.48 -0.03 9.90
C ARG A 34 8.21 -0.09 10.75
N GLN A 35 7.96 0.90 11.60
CA GLN A 35 6.74 0.95 12.41
C GLN A 35 5.50 1.21 11.55
N GLN A 36 5.62 2.01 10.49
CA GLN A 36 4.53 2.32 9.56
C GLN A 36 4.23 1.17 8.58
N LEU A 37 5.21 0.32 8.25
CA LEU A 37 5.01 -0.84 7.38
C LEU A 37 3.98 -1.86 7.94
N ALA A 38 3.92 -2.06 9.25
CA ALA A 38 3.05 -3.05 9.88
C ALA A 38 1.54 -2.81 9.64
N PRO A 39 0.98 -1.60 9.86
CA PRO A 39 -0.43 -1.34 9.55
C PRO A 39 -0.76 -1.47 8.06
N HIS A 40 0.12 -1.04 7.16
CA HIS A 40 -0.12 -1.18 5.70
C HIS A 40 -0.12 -2.64 5.25
N LYS A 41 0.74 -3.50 5.81
CA LYS A 41 0.70 -4.96 5.55
C LYS A 41 -0.63 -5.55 5.97
N ARG A 42 -1.10 -5.20 7.17
CA ARG A 42 -2.41 -5.65 7.67
C ARG A 42 -3.57 -5.16 6.82
N GLU A 43 -3.46 -3.95 6.26
CA GLU A 43 -4.44 -3.39 5.34
C GLU A 43 -4.48 -4.19 4.03
N ALA A 44 -3.33 -4.47 3.42
CA ALA A 44 -3.25 -5.33 2.24
C ALA A 44 -3.81 -6.74 2.50
N ASP A 45 -3.44 -7.38 3.62
CA ASP A 45 -3.98 -8.70 4.02
C ASP A 45 -5.50 -8.67 4.27
N LYS A 46 -6.04 -7.53 4.70
CA LYS A 46 -7.49 -7.36 4.88
C LYS A 46 -8.19 -7.21 3.53
N LEU A 47 -7.64 -6.38 2.64
CA LEU A 47 -8.18 -6.16 1.30
C LEU A 47 -8.18 -7.46 0.48
N GLU A 48 -7.11 -8.26 0.56
CA GLU A 48 -7.03 -9.57 -0.08
C GLU A 48 -8.12 -10.53 0.42
N ARG A 49 -8.33 -10.59 1.74
CA ARG A 49 -9.41 -11.42 2.32
C ARG A 49 -10.79 -10.93 1.90
N ASP A 50 -11.02 -9.62 1.92
CA ASP A 50 -12.30 -9.03 1.50
C ASP A 50 -12.57 -9.31 0.01
N LEU A 51 -11.53 -9.26 -0.84
CA LEU A 51 -11.59 -9.63 -2.25
C LEU A 51 -11.97 -11.10 -2.43
N GLY A 52 -11.31 -12.01 -1.70
CA GLY A 52 -11.64 -13.44 -1.72
C GLY A 52 -13.09 -13.74 -1.35
N LEU A 53 -13.64 -13.02 -0.36
CA LEU A 53 -15.05 -13.14 0.02
C LEU A 53 -16.01 -12.62 -1.05
N VAL A 54 -15.66 -11.54 -1.76
CA VAL A 54 -16.46 -11.04 -2.88
C VAL A 54 -16.44 -12.04 -4.04
N ASN A 55 -15.28 -12.61 -4.36
CA ASN A 55 -15.16 -13.60 -5.43
C ASN A 55 -15.92 -14.89 -5.13
N GLU A 56 -15.92 -15.35 -3.88
CA GLU A 56 -16.74 -16.50 -3.47
C GLU A 56 -18.25 -16.21 -3.64
N LYS A 57 -18.70 -15.01 -3.30
CA LYS A 57 -20.11 -14.60 -3.51
C LYS A 57 -20.44 -14.48 -4.99
N LEU A 58 -19.55 -13.88 -5.78
CA LEU A 58 -19.71 -13.74 -7.23
C LEU A 58 -19.88 -15.12 -7.87
N ALA A 59 -19.02 -16.08 -7.52
CA ALA A 59 -19.10 -17.44 -8.02
C ALA A 59 -20.45 -18.11 -7.72
N LYS A 60 -20.99 -17.93 -6.51
CA LYS A 60 -22.32 -18.46 -6.13
C LYS A 60 -23.45 -17.81 -6.92
N VAL A 61 -23.39 -16.49 -7.14
CA VAL A 61 -24.38 -15.77 -7.95
C VAL A 61 -24.30 -16.22 -9.41
N GLU A 62 -23.09 -16.42 -9.95
CA GLU A 62 -22.88 -16.88 -11.32
C GLU A 62 -23.32 -18.34 -11.52
N GLU A 63 -23.09 -19.21 -10.54
CA GLU A 63 -23.64 -20.57 -10.52
C GLU A 63 -25.17 -20.57 -10.53
N ALA A 64 -25.79 -19.70 -9.73
CA ALA A 64 -27.24 -19.53 -9.75
C ALA A 64 -27.73 -18.98 -11.10
N LEU A 65 -27.04 -18.01 -11.69
CA LEU A 65 -27.39 -17.45 -13.01
C LEU A 65 -27.18 -18.44 -14.17
N ALA A 66 -26.38 -19.49 -13.98
CA ALA A 66 -26.19 -20.56 -14.95
C ALA A 66 -27.36 -21.57 -14.98
N ASP A 67 -28.19 -21.61 -13.93
CA ASP A 67 -29.40 -22.43 -13.89
C ASP A 67 -30.47 -21.85 -14.83
N SER A 68 -30.80 -22.62 -15.87
CA SER A 68 -31.75 -22.23 -16.92
C SER A 68 -33.17 -22.01 -16.42
N THR A 69 -33.55 -22.60 -15.28
CA THR A 69 -34.89 -22.41 -14.68
C THR A 69 -35.11 -20.97 -14.20
N ASN A 70 -34.05 -20.22 -13.89
CA ASN A 70 -34.17 -18.83 -13.46
C ASN A 70 -34.65 -17.89 -14.58
N TYR A 71 -34.60 -18.32 -15.84
CA TYR A 71 -35.08 -17.54 -16.98
C TYR A 71 -36.56 -17.77 -17.30
N GLU A 72 -37.23 -18.64 -16.55
CA GLU A 72 -38.68 -18.82 -16.64
C GLU A 72 -39.41 -17.57 -16.11
N ALA A 73 -40.58 -17.27 -16.69
CA ALA A 73 -41.35 -16.07 -16.33
C ALA A 73 -41.71 -16.02 -14.84
N ALA A 74 -41.89 -17.17 -14.19
CA ALA A 74 -42.15 -17.29 -12.76
C ALA A 74 -40.97 -16.82 -11.88
N ASN A 75 -39.75 -16.83 -12.41
CA ASN A 75 -38.52 -16.51 -11.69
C ASN A 75 -37.93 -15.14 -12.07
N LYS A 76 -38.67 -14.32 -12.82
CA LYS A 76 -38.20 -13.02 -13.34
C LYS A 76 -37.67 -12.07 -12.25
N ASP A 77 -38.32 -12.03 -11.09
CA ASP A 77 -37.88 -11.19 -9.97
C ASP A 77 -36.55 -11.72 -9.38
N LYS A 78 -36.44 -13.04 -9.18
CA LYS A 78 -35.20 -13.67 -8.72
C LYS A 78 -34.05 -13.44 -9.71
N LEU A 79 -34.29 -13.57 -11.01
CA LEU A 79 -33.29 -13.30 -12.05
C LEU A 79 -32.82 -11.84 -12.00
N ARG A 80 -33.76 -10.89 -11.89
CA ARG A 80 -33.41 -9.46 -11.77
C ARG A 80 -32.54 -9.21 -10.54
N ASP A 81 -32.89 -9.81 -9.41
CA ASP A 81 -32.17 -9.62 -8.15
C ASP A 81 -30.77 -10.24 -8.22
N LEU A 82 -30.61 -11.43 -8.82
CA LEU A 82 -29.30 -12.05 -9.07
C LEU A 82 -28.41 -11.20 -9.98
N LEU A 83 -28.96 -10.65 -11.07
CA LEU A 83 -28.22 -9.77 -11.98
C LEU A 83 -27.80 -8.45 -11.29
N ALA A 84 -28.67 -7.88 -10.46
CA ALA A 84 -28.36 -6.69 -9.68
C ALA A 84 -27.26 -6.97 -8.64
N GLU A 85 -27.32 -8.13 -7.98
CA GLU A 85 -26.29 -8.57 -7.04
C GLU A 85 -24.94 -8.79 -7.75
N GLN A 86 -24.92 -9.47 -8.90
CA GLN A 86 -23.71 -9.65 -9.70
C GLN A 86 -23.08 -8.29 -10.07
N ALA A 87 -23.86 -7.35 -10.58
CA ALA A 87 -23.36 -6.02 -10.94
C ALA A 87 -22.75 -5.28 -9.74
N LYS A 88 -23.41 -5.34 -8.58
CA LYS A 88 -22.91 -4.74 -7.34
C LYS A 88 -21.61 -5.40 -6.87
N LEU A 89 -21.54 -6.73 -6.94
CA LEU A 89 -20.35 -7.48 -6.54
C LEU A 89 -19.17 -7.18 -7.47
N LYS A 90 -19.36 -7.07 -8.78
CA LYS A 90 -18.28 -6.72 -9.74
C LYS A 90 -17.74 -5.31 -9.52
N VAL A 91 -18.61 -4.33 -9.22
CA VAL A 91 -18.15 -2.98 -8.84
C VAL A 91 -17.31 -3.07 -7.56
N ARG A 92 -17.77 -3.84 -6.57
CA ARG A 92 -17.06 -3.96 -5.30
C ARG A 92 -15.73 -4.71 -5.43
N GLU A 93 -15.67 -5.72 -6.28
CA GLU A 93 -14.46 -6.46 -6.64
C GLU A 93 -13.43 -5.48 -7.19
N SER A 94 -13.77 -4.72 -8.25
CA SER A 94 -12.87 -3.73 -8.85
C SER A 94 -12.37 -2.69 -7.85
N GLU A 95 -13.23 -2.15 -6.98
CA GLU A 95 -12.82 -1.20 -5.94
C GLU A 95 -11.82 -1.82 -4.95
N LEU A 96 -12.01 -3.09 -4.59
CA LEU A 96 -11.13 -3.81 -3.67
C LEU A 96 -9.80 -4.15 -4.33
N GLU A 97 -9.81 -4.56 -5.60
CA GLU A 97 -8.59 -4.82 -6.39
C GLU A 97 -7.76 -3.56 -6.52
N ASP A 98 -8.36 -2.43 -6.90
CA ASP A 98 -7.66 -1.16 -7.02
C ASP A 98 -7.04 -0.72 -5.69
N ALA A 99 -7.81 -0.82 -4.59
CA ALA A 99 -7.31 -0.49 -3.26
C ALA A 99 -6.18 -1.44 -2.82
N TRP A 100 -6.30 -2.73 -3.12
CA TRP A 100 -5.29 -3.73 -2.78
C TRP A 100 -4.00 -3.49 -3.53
N MET A 101 -4.07 -3.24 -4.84
CA MET A 101 -2.90 -2.90 -5.66
C MET A 101 -2.20 -1.64 -5.14
N GLN A 102 -2.95 -0.56 -4.86
CA GLN A 102 -2.38 0.66 -4.28
C GLN A 102 -1.70 0.41 -2.93
N ALA A 103 -2.29 -0.43 -2.07
CA ALA A 103 -1.69 -0.79 -0.80
C ALA A 103 -0.37 -1.58 -0.98
N LEU A 104 -0.30 -2.48 -1.96
CA LEU A 104 0.91 -3.22 -2.28
C LEU A 104 2.00 -2.32 -2.88
N GLU A 105 1.65 -1.41 -3.80
CA GLU A 105 2.57 -0.42 -4.36
C GLU A 105 3.16 0.49 -3.28
N LEU A 106 2.33 0.95 -2.34
CA LEU A 106 2.77 1.75 -1.20
C LEU A 106 3.73 0.95 -0.31
N LEU A 107 3.41 -0.31 -0.03
CA LEU A 107 4.27 -1.20 0.75
C LEU A 107 5.62 -1.44 0.08
N GLU A 108 5.65 -1.61 -1.23
CA GLU A 108 6.87 -1.76 -2.02
C GLU A 108 7.70 -0.46 -1.98
N SER A 109 7.07 0.70 -2.17
CA SER A 109 7.73 2.00 -2.09
C SER A 109 8.37 2.24 -0.71
N MET A 110 7.65 1.96 0.38
CA MET A 110 8.17 2.06 1.74
C MET A 110 9.29 1.07 2.03
N GLN A 111 9.26 -0.12 1.41
CA GLN A 111 10.35 -1.09 1.53
C GLN A 111 11.60 -0.61 0.79
N ALA A 112 11.46 -0.09 -0.43
CA ALA A 112 12.56 0.47 -1.19
C ALA A 112 13.20 1.68 -0.48
N GLU A 113 12.40 2.57 0.11
CA GLU A 113 12.91 3.68 0.92
C GLU A 113 13.66 3.19 2.17
N LEU A 114 13.15 2.13 2.82
CA LEU A 114 13.82 1.53 3.97
C LEU A 114 15.18 0.93 3.60
N GLU A 115 15.26 0.26 2.45
CA GLU A 115 16.52 -0.29 1.92
C GLU A 115 17.52 0.82 1.57
N ALA A 116 17.06 1.94 1.02
CA ALA A 116 17.91 3.08 0.71
C ALA A 116 18.45 3.81 1.95
N LEU A 117 17.73 3.75 3.08
CA LEU A 117 18.11 4.35 4.37
C LEU A 117 18.94 3.43 5.27
N SER A 118 19.06 2.13 4.94
CA SER A 118 19.76 1.12 5.74
C SER A 118 21.24 1.00 5.38
#